data_AF-A0A0A0D2I3-F1
#
_entry.id   AF-A0A0A0D2I3-F1
#
_cell.length_a   1.000
_cell.length_b   1.000
_cell.length_c   1.000
_cell.angle_alpha   90.00
_cell.angle_beta   90.00
_cell.angle_gamma   90.00
#
_symmetry.space_group_name_H-M   'P 1'
#
loop_
_entity.id
_entity.type
_entity.pdbx_description
1 polymer ?
#
loop_
_entity_poly.entity_id
_entity_poly.type
_entity_poly.pdbx_seq_one_letter_code
_entity_poly.pdbx_strand_id
1 'polypeptide(L)'
;AAEAAAVRAVPADRRREAFLQIWTVKEAYVKALGGGLTIALDSFVVDTLSERPQVRFLDPAVDGAAWHFRQWRPSPRHLLGLALHRPQGEPVIAVRHVALTP
;
A
#
# COMPACT_ATOMS: atom_id res chain seq x y z
N ALA A 1 -7.55 -14.55 -0.06
CA ALA A 1 -8.82 -14.86 -0.75
C ALA A 1 -9.70 -13.63 -1.02
N ALA A 2 -9.92 -12.76 -0.02
CA ALA A 2 -10.79 -11.57 -0.14
C ALA A 2 -10.33 -10.55 -1.20
N GLU A 3 -9.04 -10.18 -1.21
CA GLU A 3 -8.48 -9.23 -2.21
C GLU A 3 -8.66 -9.73 -3.65
N ALA A 4 -8.41 -11.01 -3.89
CA ALA A 4 -8.59 -11.61 -5.21
C ALA A 4 -10.07 -11.63 -5.65
N ALA A 5 -11.01 -11.79 -4.70
CA ALA A 5 -12.44 -11.67 -4.98
C ALA A 5 -12.82 -10.22 -5.31
N ALA A 6 -12.31 -9.24 -4.55
CA ALA A 6 -12.52 -7.82 -4.83
C ALA A 6 -11.99 -7.41 -6.22
N VAL A 7 -10.80 -7.89 -6.60
CA VAL A 7 -10.26 -7.68 -7.96
C VAL A 7 -11.14 -8.33 -9.04
N ARG A 8 -11.72 -9.51 -8.78
CA ARG A 8 -12.61 -10.15 -9.77
C ARG A 8 -13.98 -9.46 -9.88
N ALA A 9 -14.42 -8.80 -8.81
CA ALA A 9 -15.72 -8.12 -8.76
C ALA A 9 -15.76 -6.82 -9.58
N VAL A 10 -14.61 -6.19 -9.86
CA VAL A 10 -14.56 -5.02 -10.75
C VAL A 10 -14.64 -5.43 -12.24
N PRO A 11 -15.07 -4.51 -13.14
CA PRO A 11 -15.06 -4.73 -14.59
C PRO A 11 -13.71 -5.24 -15.12
N ALA A 12 -13.74 -6.07 -16.15
CA ALA A 12 -12.57 -6.80 -16.67
C ALA A 12 -11.39 -5.87 -17.03
N ASP A 13 -11.69 -4.73 -17.63
CA ASP A 13 -10.75 -3.66 -18.02
C ASP A 13 -10.13 -2.93 -16.82
N ARG A 14 -10.79 -2.96 -15.64
CA ARG A 14 -10.32 -2.37 -14.38
C ARG A 14 -9.55 -3.34 -13.48
N ARG A 15 -9.62 -4.65 -13.73
CA ARG A 15 -8.99 -5.67 -12.84
C ARG A 15 -7.49 -5.49 -12.71
N ARG A 16 -6.80 -5.17 -13.81
CA ARG A 16 -5.34 -4.94 -13.79
C ARG A 16 -4.99 -3.75 -12.91
N GLU A 17 -5.77 -2.68 -12.97
CA GLU A 17 -5.56 -1.50 -12.15
C GLU A 17 -5.81 -1.80 -10.67
N ALA A 18 -6.91 -2.48 -10.34
CA ALA A 18 -7.21 -2.89 -8.97
C ALA A 18 -6.12 -3.82 -8.40
N PHE A 19 -5.62 -4.77 -9.19
CA PHE A 19 -4.50 -5.61 -8.81
C PHE A 19 -3.24 -4.78 -8.53
N LEU A 20 -2.88 -3.84 -9.41
CA LEU A 20 -1.68 -3.02 -9.21
C LEU A 20 -1.83 -2.07 -8.01
N GLN A 21 -3.03 -1.57 -7.72
CA GLN A 21 -3.29 -0.78 -6.52
C GLN A 21 -2.99 -1.59 -5.26
N ILE A 22 -3.53 -2.81 -5.16
CA ILE A 22 -3.25 -3.72 -4.02
C ILE A 22 -1.75 -4.06 -3.97
N TRP A 23 -1.21 -4.58 -5.08
CA TRP A 23 0.18 -5.04 -5.17
C TRP A 23 1.18 -3.97 -4.73
N THR A 24 0.99 -2.72 -5.19
CA THR A 24 1.94 -1.64 -4.89
C THR A 24 1.92 -1.25 -3.40
N VAL A 25 0.78 -1.35 -2.71
CA VAL A 25 0.72 -1.15 -1.25
C VAL A 25 1.45 -2.28 -0.53
N LYS A 26 1.17 -3.53 -0.93
CA LYS A 26 1.77 -4.71 -0.28
C LYS A 26 3.29 -4.72 -0.45
N GLU A 27 3.79 -4.43 -1.64
CA GLU A 27 5.22 -4.29 -1.91
C GLU A 27 5.87 -3.16 -1.11
N ALA A 28 5.20 -2.00 -0.98
CA ALA A 28 5.74 -0.88 -0.20
C ALA A 28 5.89 -1.28 1.28
N TYR A 29 4.92 -1.98 1.85
CA TYR A 29 4.98 -2.50 3.22
C TYR A 29 6.13 -3.50 3.41
N VAL A 30 6.19 -4.51 2.54
CA VAL A 30 7.23 -5.55 2.57
C VAL A 30 8.63 -4.94 2.47
N LYS A 31 8.80 -3.94 1.60
CA LYS A 31 10.06 -3.20 1.47
C LYS A 31 10.40 -2.38 2.72
N ALA A 32 9.42 -1.74 3.35
CA ALA A 32 9.63 -0.98 4.58
C ALA A 32 10.08 -1.87 5.75
N LEU A 33 9.63 -3.13 5.81
CA LEU A 33 10.07 -4.10 6.81
C LEU A 33 11.46 -4.69 6.54
N GLY A 34 11.98 -4.61 5.31
CA GLY A 34 13.30 -5.11 4.94
C GLY A 34 13.45 -6.64 4.86
N GLY A 35 12.37 -7.41 5.08
CA GLY A 35 12.40 -8.88 5.10
C GLY A 35 12.37 -9.56 3.72
N GLY A 36 12.16 -8.80 2.64
CA GLY A 36 12.05 -9.35 1.29
C GLY A 36 10.95 -10.42 1.18
N LEU A 37 11.23 -11.53 0.51
CA LEU A 37 10.26 -12.61 0.23
C LEU A 37 9.84 -13.44 1.47
N THR A 38 10.43 -13.18 2.64
CA THR A 38 10.09 -13.92 3.87
C THR A 38 8.79 -13.45 4.51
N ILE A 39 8.29 -12.28 4.11
CA ILE A 39 7.04 -11.71 4.62
C ILE A 39 5.87 -12.29 3.83
N ALA A 40 5.02 -13.07 4.50
CA ALA A 40 3.86 -13.70 3.90
C ALA A 40 2.83 -12.64 3.46
N LEU A 41 2.56 -12.55 2.16
CA LEU A 41 1.65 -11.54 1.60
C LEU A 41 0.18 -11.74 2.04
N ASP A 42 -0.18 -12.87 2.63
CA ASP A 42 -1.51 -13.12 3.18
C ASP A 42 -1.64 -12.80 4.68
N SER A 43 -0.57 -12.34 5.34
CA SER A 43 -0.59 -11.90 6.75
C SER A 43 -1.21 -10.51 6.99
N PHE A 44 -1.55 -9.79 5.92
CA PHE A 44 -2.21 -8.50 5.95
C PHE A 44 -3.04 -8.26 4.69
N VAL A 45 -4.04 -7.39 4.79
CA VAL A 45 -5.07 -7.18 3.77
C VAL A 45 -5.21 -5.70 3.45
N VAL A 46 -5.22 -5.34 2.16
CA VAL A 46 -5.55 -3.98 1.71
C VAL A 46 -7.08 -3.86 1.60
N ASP A 47 -7.67 -3.05 2.47
CA ASP A 47 -9.13 -2.92 2.58
C ASP A 47 -9.75 -1.90 1.64
N THR A 48 -9.03 -0.82 1.37
CA THR A 48 -9.55 0.29 0.56
C THR A 48 -8.59 0.63 -0.56
N LEU A 49 -9.13 0.75 -1.78
CA LEU A 49 -8.39 1.20 -2.96
C LEU A 49 -8.60 2.70 -3.11
N SER A 50 -7.69 3.49 -2.55
CA SER A 50 -7.70 4.95 -2.62
C SER A 50 -6.29 5.53 -2.56
N GLU A 51 -6.13 6.85 -2.63
CA GLU A 51 -4.84 7.51 -2.40
C GLU A 51 -4.31 7.36 -0.97
N ARG A 52 -5.17 6.96 -0.03
CA ARG A 52 -4.86 6.66 1.38
C ARG A 52 -5.42 5.28 1.73
N PRO A 53 -4.80 4.20 1.19
CA PRO A 53 -5.30 2.85 1.40
C PRO A 53 -5.20 2.48 2.88
N GLN A 54 -6.20 1.73 3.35
CA GLN A 54 -6.21 1.16 4.69
C GLN A 54 -5.72 -0.29 4.61
N VAL A 55 -4.85 -0.65 5.54
CA VAL A 55 -4.30 -2.01 5.65
C VAL A 55 -4.71 -2.59 6.99
N ARG A 56 -5.35 -3.75 6.95
CA ARG A 56 -5.67 -4.56 8.12
C ARG A 56 -4.57 -5.60 8.32
N PHE A 57 -3.91 -5.55 9.47
CA PHE A 57 -2.97 -6.58 9.89
C PHE A 57 -3.72 -7.72 10.56
N LEU A 58 -3.32 -8.97 10.27
CA LEU A 58 -3.94 -10.14 10.88
C LEU A 58 -3.22 -10.58 12.17
N ASP A 59 -1.95 -10.20 12.31
CA ASP A 59 -1.20 -10.35 13.55
C ASP A 59 -1.55 -9.20 14.52
N PRO A 60 -2.18 -9.48 15.67
CA PRO A 60 -2.55 -8.47 16.65
C PRO A 60 -1.34 -7.81 17.33
N ALA A 61 -0.14 -8.38 17.23
CA ALA A 61 1.08 -7.77 17.74
C ALA A 61 1.55 -6.56 16.90
N VAL A 62 1.06 -6.43 15.66
CA VAL A 62 1.38 -5.29 14.79
C VAL A 62 0.52 -4.09 15.19
N ASP A 63 1.17 -3.02 15.64
CA ASP A 63 0.52 -1.72 15.82
C ASP A 63 0.19 -1.11 14.45
N GLY A 64 -1.02 -1.36 13.96
CA GLY A 64 -1.49 -0.81 12.70
C GLY A 64 -1.60 0.71 12.70
N ALA A 65 -1.76 1.36 13.86
CA ALA A 65 -1.86 2.82 13.95
C ALA A 65 -0.52 3.52 13.68
N ALA A 66 0.59 2.81 13.88
CA ALA A 66 1.92 3.28 13.50
C ALA A 66 2.15 3.25 11.98
N TRP A 67 1.37 2.49 11.20
CA TRP A 67 1.57 2.34 9.77
C TRP A 67 0.71 3.29 8.94
N HIS A 68 1.36 4.00 8.03
CA HIS A 68 0.74 5.00 7.18
C HIS A 68 1.01 4.64 5.72
N PHE A 69 -0.06 4.56 4.92
CA PHE A 69 0.03 4.21 3.52
C PHE A 69 -0.44 5.34 2.61
N ARG A 70 0.25 5.51 1.49
CA ARG A 70 -0.12 6.47 0.44
C ARG A 70 0.10 5.86 -0.92
N GLN A 71 -0.73 6.27 -1.88
CA GLN A 71 -0.52 5.95 -3.29
C GLN A 71 -0.68 7.17 -4.17
N TRP A 72 0.08 7.18 -5.25
CA TRP A 72 0.05 8.24 -6.26
C TRP A 72 0.28 7.69 -7.66
N ARG A 73 -0.08 8.51 -8.66
CA ARG A 73 0.18 8.25 -10.08
C ARG A 73 1.17 9.29 -10.62
N PRO A 74 2.49 9.01 -10.60
CA PRO A 74 3.48 9.93 -11.19
C PRO A 74 3.32 10.06 -12.72
N SER A 75 2.61 9.12 -13.36
CA SER A 75 2.19 9.20 -14.76
C SER A 75 0.90 8.38 -14.96
N PRO A 76 0.23 8.47 -16.13
CA PRO A 76 -0.95 7.67 -16.42
C PRO A 76 -0.72 6.15 -16.35
N ARG A 77 0.54 5.69 -16.50
CA ARG A 77 0.90 4.27 -16.61
C ARG A 77 1.52 3.67 -15.35
N HIS A 78 1.86 4.48 -14.34
CA HIS A 78 2.61 4.03 -13.18
C HIS A 78 1.87 4.33 -11.89
N LEU A 79 1.94 3.39 -10.95
CA LEU A 79 1.48 3.54 -9.57
C LEU A 79 2.70 3.53 -8.66
N LEU A 80 2.71 4.45 -7.71
CA LEU A 80 3.70 4.55 -6.65
C LEU A 80 2.99 4.32 -5.32
N GLY A 81 3.57 3.46 -4.48
CA GLY A 81 3.10 3.21 -3.12
C GLY A 81 4.17 3.58 -2.11
N LEU A 82 3.73 4.17 -1.00
CA LEU A 82 4.55 4.45 0.17
C LEU A 82 3.93 3.75 1.37
N ALA A 83 4.77 3.05 2.12
CA ALA A 83 4.49 2.59 3.46
C ALA A 83 5.47 3.28 4.40
N LEU A 84 4.95 3.90 5.45
CA LEU A 84 5.73 4.63 6.44
C LEU A 84 5.35 4.11 7.82
N HIS A 85 6.33 3.56 8.52
CA HIS A 85 6.22 3.27 9.94
C HIS A 85 6.55 4.53 10.74
N ARG A 86 5.58 5.01 11.50
CA ARG A 86 5.67 6.19 12.36
C ARG A 86 4.90 5.94 13.66
N PRO A 87 5.58 5.44 14.70
CA PRO A 87 5.02 5.30 16.04
C PRO A 87 4.43 6.60 16.60
N GLN A 88 3.54 6.47 17.58
CA GLN A 88 3.00 7.62 18.29
C GLN A 88 4.12 8.41 18.98
N GLY A 89 4.06 9.74 18.86
CA GLY A 89 5.07 10.65 19.43
C GLY A 89 6.18 11.05 18.45
N GLU A 90 6.31 10.37 17.31
CA GLU A 90 7.25 10.76 16.25
C GLU A 90 6.74 11.95 15.42
N PRO A 91 7.65 12.80 14.89
CA PRO A 91 7.29 13.94 14.06
C PRO A 91 6.39 13.58 12.87
N VAL A 92 5.47 14.48 12.52
CA VAL A 92 4.67 14.33 11.31
C VAL A 92 5.57 14.49 10.08
N ILE A 93 5.63 13.46 9.25
CA ILE A 93 6.35 13.50 7.98
C ILE A 93 5.42 14.05 6.90
N ALA A 94 5.81 15.20 6.32
CA ALA A 94 5.13 15.77 5.17
C ALA A 94 5.79 15.28 3.87
N VAL A 95 5.05 14.55 3.05
CA VAL A 95 5.50 14.13 1.72
C VAL A 95 5.12 15.19 0.70
N ARG A 96 6.12 15.70 -0.04
CA ARG A 96 5.91 16.65 -1.14
C ARG A 96 6.38 16.00 -2.45
N HIS A 97 5.61 16.20 -3.50
CA HIS A 97 6.05 15.84 -4.85
C HIS A 97 6.79 17.03 -5.44
N VAL A 98 8.01 16.79 -5.91
CA VAL A 98 8.82 17.80 -6.58
C VAL A 98 8.99 17.33 -8.02
N ALA A 99 8.53 18.14 -8.98
CA ALA A 99 8.88 17.93 -10.37
C ALA A 99 10.36 18.24 -10.53
N LEU A 100 11.15 17.25 -10.93
CA LEU A 100 12.52 17.49 -11.35
C LEU A 100 12.43 18.15 -12.72
N THR A 101 12.73 19.45 -12.78
CA THR A 101 12.87 20.14 -14.07
C THR A 101 14.26 19.78 -14.61
N PRO A 102 14.39 19.35 -15.88
CA PRO A 102 15.69 19.01 -16.47
C PRO A 102 16.70 20.16 -16.38
#